data_AF-A0A6A5HMS6-F1
#
_entry.id   AF-A0A6A5HMS6-F1
#
_cell.length_a   1.000
_cell.length_b   1.000
_cell.length_c   1.000
_cell.angle_alpha   90.00
_cell.angle_beta   90.00
_cell.angle_gamma   90.00
#
_symmetry.space_group_name_H-M   'P 1'
#
loop_
_entity.id
_entity.type
_entity.pdbx_description
1 polymer ?
#
loop_
_entity_poly.entity_id
_entity_poly.type
_entity_poly.pdbx_seq_one_letter_code
_entity_poly.pdbx_strand_id
1 'polypeptide(L)'
;MDLTEEERLRRRRRSEIQRNYVERLSGGIMALKMSIPYLRDIEKPIPQYKVIRLAIKYIRYLNSMLNSDEHVPDNFNDVVMDELYQHKCREICVCSRGRTN
;
A
#
# COMPACT_ATOMS: atom_id res chain seq x y z
N MET A 1 5.68 40.66 -6.79
CA MET A 1 4.70 40.72 -7.89
C MET A 1 3.50 39.91 -7.44
N ASP A 2 2.38 40.58 -7.20
CA ASP A 2 1.18 39.95 -6.65
C ASP A 2 0.47 39.11 -7.73
N LEU A 3 0.03 37.90 -7.38
CA LEU A 3 -0.67 37.02 -8.32
C LEU A 3 -2.02 37.62 -8.70
N THR A 4 -2.32 37.60 -9.99
CA THR A 4 -3.64 38.05 -10.48
C THR A 4 -4.75 37.18 -9.89
N GLU A 5 -5.94 37.75 -9.70
CA GLU A 5 -7.09 37.01 -9.13
C GLU A 5 -7.45 35.78 -9.99
N GLU A 6 -7.26 35.88 -11.30
CA GLU A 6 -7.46 34.76 -12.21
C GLU A 6 -6.45 33.62 -11.99
N GLU A 7 -5.17 33.93 -11.73
CA GLU A 7 -4.16 32.93 -11.38
C GLU A 7 -4.43 32.28 -10.01
N ARG A 8 -4.94 33.04 -9.04
CA ARG A 8 -5.36 32.52 -7.72
C ARG A 8 -6.52 31.53 -7.89
N LEU A 9 -7.53 31.87 -8.68
CA LEU A 9 -8.66 30.99 -9.00
C LEU A 9 -8.23 29.71 -9.74
N ARG A 10 -7.30 29.81 -10.71
CA ARG A 10 -6.75 28.64 -11.41
C ARG A 10 -5.94 27.73 -10.47
N ARG A 11 -5.18 28.31 -9.53
CA ARG A 11 -4.46 27.53 -8.50
C ARG A 11 -5.41 26.81 -7.55
N ARG A 12 -6.45 27.49 -7.04
CA ARG A 12 -7.46 26.86 -6.18
C ARG A 12 -8.15 25.68 -6.87
N ARG A 13 -8.62 25.85 -8.11
CA ARG A 13 -9.23 24.78 -8.90
C ARG A 13 -8.31 23.57 -9.09
N ARG A 14 -7.02 23.80 -9.40
CA ARG A 14 -6.04 22.70 -9.52
C ARG A 14 -5.85 21.95 -8.20
N SER A 15 -5.73 22.68 -7.09
CA SER A 15 -5.63 22.07 -5.76
C SER A 15 -6.87 21.27 -5.40
N GLU A 16 -8.07 21.75 -5.71
CA GLU A 16 -9.34 21.03 -5.48
C GLU A 16 -9.41 19.74 -6.30
N ILE A 17 -9.05 19.79 -7.59
CA ILE A 17 -8.99 18.59 -8.45
C ILE A 17 -8.02 17.57 -7.87
N GLN A 18 -6.84 18.00 -7.42
CA GLN A 18 -5.85 17.11 -6.82
C GLN A 18 -6.34 16.50 -5.50
N ARG A 19 -7.00 17.29 -4.64
CA ARG A 19 -7.60 16.79 -3.40
C ARG A 19 -8.67 15.74 -3.69
N ASN A 20 -9.60 16.05 -4.59
CA ASN A 20 -10.67 15.13 -4.98
C ASN A 20 -10.10 13.83 -5.58
N TYR A 21 -9.03 13.92 -6.36
CA TYR A 21 -8.35 12.74 -6.89
C TYR A 21 -7.76 11.87 -5.77
N VAL A 22 -7.03 12.48 -4.82
CA VAL A 22 -6.41 11.77 -3.69
C VAL A 22 -7.46 11.14 -2.78
N GLU A 23 -8.57 11.84 -2.51
CA GLU A 23 -9.68 11.30 -1.72
C GLU A 23 -10.32 10.09 -2.38
N ARG A 24 -10.65 10.18 -3.68
CA ARG A 24 -11.22 9.06 -4.44
C ARG A 24 -10.28 7.87 -4.50
N LEU A 25 -8.99 8.11 -4.72
CA LEU A 25 -7.97 7.05 -4.73
C LEU A 25 -7.88 6.37 -3.36
N SER A 26 -7.82 7.16 -2.29
CA SER A 26 -7.74 6.63 -0.92
C SER A 26 -8.98 5.82 -0.56
N GLY A 27 -10.18 6.28 -0.96
CA GLY A 27 -11.42 5.52 -0.81
C GLY A 27 -11.40 4.19 -1.57
N GLY A 28 -10.88 4.17 -2.80
CA GLY A 28 -10.72 2.95 -3.59
C GLY A 28 -9.73 1.96 -2.95
N ILE A 29 -8.61 2.43 -2.41
CA ILE A 29 -7.65 1.58 -1.69
C ILE A 29 -8.28 1.02 -0.40
N MET A 30 -9.07 1.82 0.32
CA MET A 30 -9.77 1.35 1.51
C MET A 30 -10.80 0.26 1.18
N ALA A 31 -11.58 0.45 0.12
CA ALA A 31 -12.50 -0.57 -0.36
C ALA A 31 -11.77 -1.88 -0.72
N LEU A 32 -10.62 -1.77 -1.41
CA LEU A 32 -9.78 -2.93 -1.74
C LEU A 32 -9.26 -3.65 -0.49
N LYS A 33 -8.83 -2.91 0.54
CA LYS A 33 -8.43 -3.48 1.84
C LYS A 33 -9.58 -4.30 2.44
N MET A 34 -10.80 -3.75 2.48
CA MET A 34 -11.96 -4.42 3.07
C MET A 34 -12.41 -5.66 2.29
N SER A 35 -12.12 -5.72 0.98
CA SER A 35 -12.39 -6.91 0.16
C SER A 35 -11.50 -8.11 0.50
N ILE A 36 -10.35 -7.90 1.17
CA ILE A 36 -9.42 -8.97 1.58
C ILE A 36 -9.77 -9.39 3.02
N PRO A 37 -10.31 -10.61 3.26
CA PRO A 37 -10.80 -11.00 4.59
C PRO A 37 -9.78 -10.83 5.72
N TYR A 38 -8.54 -11.24 5.47
CA TYR A 38 -7.42 -11.19 6.42
C TYR A 38 -6.99 -9.78 6.84
N LEU A 39 -7.48 -8.73 6.17
CA LEU A 39 -7.14 -7.34 6.47
C LEU A 39 -8.26 -6.56 7.16
N ARG A 40 -9.47 -7.14 7.26
CA ARG A 40 -10.66 -6.44 7.79
C ARG A 40 -10.49 -6.04 9.24
N ASP A 41 -9.97 -6.95 10.06
CA ASP A 41 -9.83 -6.77 11.50
C ASP A 41 -8.53 -6.03 11.88
N ILE A 42 -7.71 -5.66 10.89
CA ILE A 42 -6.48 -4.91 11.13
C ILE A 42 -6.82 -3.43 11.24
N GLU A 43 -6.94 -2.94 12.47
CA GLU A 43 -7.19 -1.52 12.78
C GLU A 43 -6.02 -0.62 12.41
N LYS A 44 -4.79 -1.16 12.41
CA LYS A 44 -3.58 -0.39 12.11
C LYS A 44 -3.60 0.15 10.67
N PRO A 45 -3.11 1.37 10.44
CA PRO A 45 -2.96 1.91 9.10
C PRO A 45 -1.96 1.07 8.30
N ILE A 46 -2.41 0.57 7.15
CA ILE A 46 -1.59 -0.21 6.22
C ILE A 46 -1.18 0.73 5.07
N PRO A 47 0.12 0.83 4.73
CA PRO A 47 0.56 1.60 3.57
C PRO A 47 -0.14 1.13 2.28
N GLN A 48 -0.56 2.08 1.43
CA GLN A 48 -1.34 1.80 0.22
C GLN A 48 -0.65 0.75 -0.69
N TYR A 49 0.67 0.82 -0.85
CA TYR A 49 1.42 -0.14 -1.67
C TYR A 49 1.35 -1.58 -1.13
N LYS A 50 1.29 -1.76 0.20
CA LYS A 50 1.13 -3.08 0.82
C LYS A 50 -0.27 -3.62 0.58
N VAL A 51 -1.30 -2.77 0.65
CA VAL A 51 -2.67 -3.17 0.31
C VAL A 51 -2.76 -3.65 -1.14
N ILE A 52 -2.18 -2.91 -2.09
CA ILE A 52 -2.14 -3.29 -3.51
C ILE A 52 -1.41 -4.63 -3.70
N ARG A 53 -0.25 -4.80 -3.06
CA ARG A 53 0.53 -6.03 -3.17
C ARG A 53 -0.20 -7.24 -2.58
N LEU A 54 -0.84 -7.07 -1.42
CA LEU A 54 -1.66 -8.11 -0.81
C LEU A 54 -2.89 -8.45 -1.66
N ALA A 55 -3.50 -7.47 -2.32
CA ALA A 55 -4.58 -7.72 -3.27
C ALA A 55 -4.14 -8.61 -4.43
N ILE A 56 -2.97 -8.33 -5.02
CA ILE A 56 -2.40 -9.16 -6.09
C ILE A 56 -2.16 -10.59 -5.59
N LYS A 57 -1.55 -10.75 -4.40
CA LYS A 57 -1.31 -12.06 -3.80
C LYS A 57 -2.62 -12.80 -3.53
N TYR A 58 -3.65 -12.10 -3.05
CA TYR A 58 -4.96 -12.67 -2.76
C TYR A 58 -5.68 -13.15 -4.03
N ILE A 59 -5.64 -12.36 -5.11
CA ILE A 59 -6.19 -12.79 -6.41
C ILE A 59 -5.50 -14.06 -6.91
N ARG A 60 -4.17 -14.14 -6.77
CA ARG A 60 -3.41 -15.36 -7.14
C ARG A 60 -3.80 -16.56 -6.28
N TYR A 61 -3.92 -16.35 -4.96
CA TYR A 61 -4.39 -17.37 -4.04
C TYR A 61 -5.77 -17.92 -4.43
N LEU A 62 -6.74 -17.03 -4.70
CA LEU A 62 -8.07 -17.42 -5.16
C LEU A 62 -8.02 -18.18 -6.50
N ASN A 63 -7.20 -17.73 -7.45
CA ASN A 63 -7.03 -18.42 -8.72
C ASN A 63 -6.46 -19.84 -8.54
N SER A 64 -5.46 -20.03 -7.67
CA SER A 64 -4.92 -21.36 -7.36
C SER A 64 -5.97 -22.26 -6.73
N MET A 65 -6.76 -21.73 -5.78
CA MET A 65 -7.87 -22.48 -5.17
C MET A 65 -8.93 -22.92 -6.20
N LEU A 66 -9.27 -22.04 -7.15
CA LEU A 66 -10.30 -22.32 -8.15
C LEU A 66 -9.83 -23.30 -9.22
N ASN A 67 -8.56 -23.25 -9.61
CA ASN A 67 -8.01 -24.05 -10.70
C ASN A 67 -7.50 -25.43 -10.28
N SER A 68 -7.63 -25.81 -9.01
CA SER A 68 -7.27 -27.15 -8.50
C SER A 68 -5.84 -27.58 -8.84
N ASP A 69 -4.88 -26.65 -8.84
CA ASP A 69 -3.48 -27.07 -8.73
C ASP A 69 -3.31 -27.74 -7.37
N GLU A 70 -2.77 -28.97 -7.32
CA GLU A 70 -2.58 -29.77 -6.10
C GLU A 70 -1.75 -29.08 -5.00
N HIS A 71 -1.13 -27.94 -5.32
CA HIS A 71 -0.54 -27.04 -4.34
C HIS A 71 -1.56 -25.99 -3.87
N VAL A 72 -2.37 -26.37 -2.88
CA VAL A 72 -3.02 -25.40 -1.99
C VAL A 72 -1.92 -24.47 -1.46
N PRO A 73 -1.96 -23.16 -1.75
CA PRO A 73 -0.94 -22.26 -1.26
C PRO A 73 -0.98 -22.25 0.26
N ASP A 74 0.20 -22.15 0.89
CA ASP A 74 0.35 -21.96 2.33
C ASP A 74 -0.68 -20.95 2.87
N ASN A 75 -1.15 -21.19 4.10
CA ASN A 75 -2.15 -20.37 4.79
C ASN A 75 -1.97 -18.89 4.46
N PHE A 76 -2.91 -18.30 3.72
CA PHE A 76 -2.78 -16.92 3.22
C PHE A 76 -2.59 -15.90 4.36
N ASN A 77 -3.01 -16.24 5.58
CA ASN A 77 -2.69 -15.48 6.77
C ASN A 77 -1.19 -15.26 6.96
N ASP A 78 -0.36 -16.28 6.71
CA ASP A 78 1.09 -16.19 6.88
C ASP A 78 1.71 -15.25 5.85
N VAL A 79 1.18 -15.25 4.63
CA VAL A 79 1.54 -14.30 3.56
C VAL A 79 1.21 -12.85 3.97
N VAL A 80 0.07 -12.66 4.63
CA VAL A 80 -0.36 -11.35 5.16
C VAL A 80 0.57 -10.91 6.29
N MET A 81 0.87 -11.79 7.24
CA MET A 81 1.77 -11.49 8.34
C MET A 81 3.17 -11.17 7.82
N ASP A 82 3.72 -11.97 6.90
CA ASP A 82 5.01 -11.73 6.26
C ASP A 82 5.05 -10.33 5.61
N GLU A 83 4.09 -9.97 4.76
CA GLU A 83 4.06 -8.66 4.10
C GLU A 83 3.91 -7.49 5.08
N LEU A 84 3.09 -7.63 6.11
CA LEU A 84 2.84 -6.56 7.07
C LEU A 84 4.04 -6.35 7.99
N TYR A 85 4.71 -7.43 8.42
CA TYR A 85 5.79 -7.41 9.40
C TYR A 85 7.20 -7.48 8.80
N GLN A 86 7.35 -7.55 7.47
CA GLN A 86 8.65 -7.63 6.76
C GLN A 86 9.62 -6.43 6.90
N HIS A 87 9.43 -5.52 7.86
CA HIS A 87 10.35 -4.40 8.05
C HIS A 87 10.79 -4.25 9.51
N LYS A 88 11.80 -5.05 9.88
CA LYS A 88 12.83 -4.64 10.85
C LYS A 88 14.28 -5.00 10.47
N CYS A 89 14.55 -5.68 9.34
CA CYS A 89 15.91 -6.13 9.02
C CYS A 89 16.59 -5.40 7.83
N ARG A 90 16.20 -4.16 7.49
CA ARG A 90 16.89 -3.39 6.43
C ARG A 90 17.20 -1.93 6.75
N GLU A 91 17.28 -1.58 8.03
CA GLU A 91 17.90 -0.32 8.44
C GLU A 91 18.90 -0.60 9.57
N ILE A 92 20.13 -0.11 9.39
CA ILE A 92 21.33 -0.25 10.25
C ILE A 92 22.19 -1.50 9.98
N CYS A 93 22.99 -1.43 8.92
CA CYS A 93 24.40 -1.86 9.00
C CYS A 93 25.26 -0.92 8.14
N VAL A 94 25.48 0.30 8.64
CA VAL A 94 26.57 1.18 8.18
C VAL A 94 27.41 1.58 9.38
N CYS A 95 27.98 0.57 10.05
CA CYS A 95 29.15 0.67 10.91
C CYS A 95 29.90 -0.64 10.62
N SER A 96 31.00 -0.70 9.90
CA SER A 96 32.31 -0.20 10.34
C SER A 96 33.31 -0.41 9.20
N ARG A 97 34.07 0.64 8.86
CA ARG A 97 35.46 0.64 8.32
C ARG A 97 35.77 2.12 8.12
N GLY A 98 36.17 2.83 9.16
CA GLY A 98 37.50 2.69 9.72
C GLY A 98 38.41 3.62 8.93
N ARG A 99 38.38 4.91 9.29
CA ARG A 99 39.45 5.85 8.95
C ARG A 99 40.77 5.20 9.38
N THR A 100 41.65 4.96 8.42
CA THR A 100 43.07 4.76 8.69
C THR A 100 43.79 5.95 8.08
N ASN A 101 44.70 6.51 8.88
CA ASN A 101 45.43 7.75 8.66
C ASN A 101 46.23 7.78 7.36
#